data_AF-A0A6L2PXJ4-F1
#
_entry.id   AF-A0A6L2PXJ4-F1
#
_cell.length_a   1.000
_cell.length_b   1.000
_cell.length_c   1.000
_cell.angle_alpha   90.00
_cell.angle_beta   90.00
_cell.angle_gamma   90.00
#
_symmetry.space_group_name_H-M   'P 1'
#
loop_
_entity.id
_entity.type
_entity.pdbx_description
1 polymer ?
#
loop_
_entity_poly.entity_id
_entity_poly.type
_entity_poly.pdbx_seq_one_letter_code
_entity_poly.pdbx_strand_id
1 'polypeptide(L)' 'NLGRVDLISEYEYDLFIRPDTCNPRFRLWFNFIVDNIRTDQVSLCKLLYFSRI' A
#
# COMPACT_ATOMS: atom_id res chain seq x y z
N ASN A 1 8.21 -0.98 0.79
CA ASN A 1 7.91 -1.08 2.24
C ASN A 1 6.42 -1.39 2.48
N LEU A 2 5.88 -2.39 1.79
CA LEU A 2 4.51 -2.85 1.99
C LEU A 2 4.54 -4.14 2.83
N GLY A 3 3.52 -4.35 3.63
CA GLY A 3 3.32 -5.58 4.41
C GLY A 3 2.35 -6.54 3.74
N ARG A 4 1.24 -6.02 3.20
CA ARG A 4 0.18 -6.79 2.52
C ARG A 4 -0.42 -5.94 1.41
N VAL A 5 -0.89 -6.60 0.35
CA VAL A 5 -1.66 -5.98 -0.72
C VAL A 5 -2.89 -6.84 -0.96
N ASP A 6 -4.07 -6.22 -0.99
CA ASP A 6 -5.34 -6.88 -1.32
C ASP A 6 -5.92 -6.30 -2.61
N LEU A 7 -6.39 -7.17 -3.50
CA LEU A 7 -7.17 -6.79 -4.69
C LEU A 7 -8.64 -6.69 -4.27
N ILE A 8 -9.23 -5.51 -4.39
CA ILE A 8 -10.63 -5.24 -4.03
C ILE A 8 -11.54 -5.39 -5.26
N SER A 9 -11.10 -4.84 -6.39
CA SER A 9 -11.75 -4.97 -7.69
C SER A 9 -10.71 -4.91 -8.80
N GLU A 10 -11.10 -5.08 -10.06
CA GLU A 10 -10.19 -5.23 -11.23
C GLU A 10 -9.05 -4.18 -11.28
N TYR A 11 -9.29 -2.96 -10.78
CA TYR A 11 -8.32 -1.88 -10.76
C TYR A 11 -8.14 -1.23 -9.38
N GLU A 12 -8.62 -1.86 -8.31
CA GLU A 12 -8.61 -1.30 -6.96
C GLU A 12 -7.83 -2.17 -5.99
N TYR A 13 -6.90 -1.54 -5.27
CA TYR A 13 -5.94 -2.21 -4.40
C TYR A 13 -5.85 -1.53 -3.05
N ASP A 14 -5.89 -2.33 -2.00
CA ASP A 14 -5.57 -1.91 -0.64
C ASP A 14 -4.11 -2.26 -0.33
N LEU A 15 -3.30 -1.24 -0.04
CA LEU A 15 -1.87 -1.33 0.25
C LEU A 15 -1.64 -1.14 1.75
N PHE A 16 -1.26 -2.20 2.46
CA PHE A 16 -0.96 -2.14 3.88
C PHE A 16 0.52 -1.85 4.09
N ILE A 17 0.83 -0.79 4.83
CA ILE A 17 2.21 -0.47 5.20
C ILE A 17 2.68 -1.46 6.27
N ARG A 18 3.90 -2.02 6.11
CA ARG A 18 4.46 -2.91 7.14
C ARG A 18 4.70 -2.10 8.44
N PRO A 19 4.40 -2.66 9.63
CA PRO A 19 4.79 -2.03 10.88
C PRO A 19 6.31 -2.10 11.04
N ASP A 20 6.98 -0.96 11.20
CA ASP A 20 8.41 -0.93 11.51
C ASP A 20 8.67 -1.40 12.95
N THR A 21 9.67 -2.25 13.16
CA THR A 21 10.03 -2.83 14.47
C THR A 21 10.83 -1.87 15.36
N CYS A 22 11.39 -0.80 14.80
CA CYS A 22 12.24 0.15 15.50
C CYS A 22 11.67 1.57 15.38
N ASN A 23 10.91 1.99 16.42
CA ASN A 23 10.28 3.30 16.62
C ASN A 23 9.06 3.63 15.72
N PRO A 24 7.84 3.20 16.12
CA PRO A 24 6.61 3.33 15.33
C PRO A 24 6.02 4.75 15.22
N ARG A 25 6.56 5.76 15.93
CA ARG A 25 5.96 7.11 15.96
C ARG A 25 6.33 8.00 14.76
N PHE A 26 7.43 7.74 14.05
CA PHE A 26 8.03 8.77 13.17
C PHE A 26 8.49 8.29 11.79
N ARG A 27 8.16 7.07 11.37
CA ARG A 27 8.63 6.55 10.07
C ARG A 27 7.52 5.90 9.26
N LEU A 28 6.66 6.73 8.68
CA LEU A 28 5.74 6.28 7.64
C LEU A 28 6.41 6.48 6.27
N TRP A 29 7.36 5.62 5.93
CA TRP A 29 8.01 5.63 4.62
C TRP A 29 7.56 4.43 3.79
N PHE A 30 6.93 4.70 2.66
CA PHE A 30 6.55 3.69 1.69
C PHE A 30 7.19 3.94 0.33
N ASN A 31 7.50 2.83 -0.33
CA ASN A 31 7.99 2.78 -1.70
C ASN A 31 7.46 1.47 -2.28
N PHE A 32 6.86 1.55 -3.46
CA PHE A 32 6.32 0.44 -4.22
C PHE A 32 6.38 0.74 -5.71
N ILE A 33 6.27 -0.30 -6.52
CA ILE A 33 6.24 -0.24 -7.98
C ILE A 33 4.95 -0.92 -8.42
N VAL A 34 4.30 -0.35 -9.43
CA VAL A 34 3.17 -0.98 -10.13
C VAL A 34 3.68 -1.36 -11.51
N ASP A 35 3.52 -2.63 -11.89
CA ASP A 35 3.90 -3.14 -13.19
C ASP A 35 2.67 -3.60 -13.99
N ASN A 36 2.89 -3.92 -15.27
CA ASN A 36 1.88 -4.51 -16.15
C ASN A 36 0.57 -3.70 -16.32
N ILE A 37 0.66 -2.37 -16.25
CA ILE A 37 -0.47 -1.46 -16.53
C ILE A 37 -0.75 -1.46 -18.05
N ARG A 38 -2.01 -1.66 -18.44
CA ARG A 38 -2.46 -1.54 -19.84
C ARG A 38 -2.57 -0.08 -20.27
N THR A 39 -2.51 0.19 -21.58
CA THR A 39 -2.80 1.52 -22.13
C THR A 39 -4.19 1.99 -21.65
N ASP A 40 -4.27 3.23 -21.17
CA ASP A 40 -5.48 3.87 -20.61
C ASP A 40 -6.05 3.28 -19.31
N GLN A 41 -5.35 2.33 -18.67
CA GLN A 41 -5.76 1.78 -17.39
C GLN A 41 -5.48 2.77 -16.24
N VAL A 42 -6.53 3.09 -15.47
CA VAL A 42 -6.43 3.87 -14.23
C VAL A 42 -6.57 2.92 -13.05
N SER A 43 -5.55 2.84 -12.20
CA SER A 43 -5.56 1.98 -11.00
C SER A 43 -5.69 2.82 -9.73
N LEU A 44 -6.61 2.44 -8.85
CA LEU A 44 -6.83 3.06 -7.55
C LEU A 44 -6.06 2.30 -6.48
N CYS A 45 -5.10 2.96 -5.83
CA CYS A 45 -4.32 2.40 -4.74
C CYS A 45 -4.65 3.13 -3.43
N LYS A 46 -5.25 2.44 -2.47
CA LYS A 46 -5.54 2.96 -1.14
C LYS A 46 -4.43 2.56 -0.17
N LEU A 47 -3.81 3.54 0.47
CA LEU A 47 -2.81 3.29 1.52
C LEU A 47 -3.49 3.14 2.87
N LEU A 48 -3.36 1.95 3.46
CA LEU A 48 -3.86 1.62 4.78
C LEU A 48 -2.70 1.50 5.78
N TYR A 49 -2.87 2.15 6.93
CA TYR A 49 -1.97 2.06 8.06
C TYR A 49 -2.74 1.52 9.27
N PHE A 50 -2.09 0.66 10.05
CA PHE A 50 -2.64 0.26 11.34
C PHE A 50 -2.37 1.39 12.35
N SER A 51 -3.34 2.28 12.59
CA SER A 51 -3.36 3.00 13.87
C SER A 51 -3.77 1.99 14.93
N ARG A 52 -2.81 1.56 15.76
CA ARG A 52 -3.19 1.00 17.06
C ARG A 52 -3.91 2.10 17.83
N ILE A 53 -5.21 1.92 18.08
CA ILE A 53 -5.91 2.50 19.24
C ILE A 53 -5.41 1.74 20.47
#